data_AF-A0A5E7YFZ0-F1
#
_entry.id   AF-A0A5E7YFZ0-F1
#
_cell.length_a   1.000
_cell.length_b   1.000
_cell.length_c   1.000
_cell.angle_alpha   90.00
_cell.angle_beta   90.00
_cell.angle_gamma   90.00
#
_symmetry.space_group_name_H-M   'P 1'
#
loop_
_entity.id
_entity.type
_entity.pdbx_description
1 polymer ?
#
loop_
_entity_poly.entity_id
_entity_poly.type
_entity_poly.pdbx_seq_one_letter_code
_entity_poly.pdbx_strand_id
1 'polypeptide(L)' 'MIARLNALRTRHGILEAKIDAEHSRPRPDTIRVKILKKMRLKLRDQISRYERILVGSRRQMSSQS' A
#
# COMPACT_ATOMS: atom_id res chain seq x y z
N MET A 1 -10.22 -8.74 9.32
CA MET A 1 -9.36 -8.63 8.11
C MET A 1 -9.51 -7.29 7.38
N ILE A 2 -10.72 -6.77 7.18
CA ILE A 2 -10.97 -5.49 6.46
C ILE A 2 -10.27 -4.29 7.13
N ALA A 3 -10.28 -4.21 8.48
CA ALA A 3 -9.57 -3.16 9.22
C ALA A 3 -8.06 -3.13 8.95
N ARG A 4 -7.42 -4.31 8.76
CA ARG A 4 -5.99 -4.40 8.44
C ARG A 4 -5.69 -3.89 7.03
N LEU A 5 -6.56 -4.18 6.06
CA LEU A 5 -6.43 -3.67 4.70
C LEU A 5 -6.61 -2.15 4.66
N ASN A 6 -7.60 -1.61 5.37
CA ASN A 6 -7.81 -0.17 5.48
C ASN A 6 -6.60 0.53 6.11
N ALA A 7 -6.04 -0.01 7.20
CA ALA A 7 -4.83 0.53 7.81
C ALA A 7 -3.62 0.54 6.84
N LEU A 8 -3.45 -0.52 6.03
CA LEU A 8 -2.40 -0.56 5.01
C LEU A 8 -2.62 0.48 3.92
N ARG A 9 -3.86 0.67 3.45
CA ARG A 9 -4.23 1.70 2.45
C ARG A 9 -3.99 3.11 2.98
N THR A 10 -4.38 3.39 4.23
CA THR A 10 -4.10 4.68 4.89
C THR A 10 -2.60 4.95 4.96
N ARG A 11 -1.80 3.97 5.40
CA ARG A 11 -0.33 4.11 5.44
C ARG A 11 0.27 4.32 4.05
N HIS A 12 -0.25 3.65 3.03
CA HIS A 12 0.18 3.84 1.65
C HIS A 12 -0.11 5.28 1.17
N GLY A 13 -1.33 5.79 1.42
CA GLY A 13 -1.68 7.17 1.07
C GLY A 13 -0.82 8.22 1.77
N ILE A 14 -0.45 8.00 3.04
CA ILE A 14 0.47 8.89 3.76
C ILE A 14 1.87 8.90 3.11
N LEU A 15 2.36 7.76 2.63
CA LEU A 15 3.65 7.71 1.95
C LEU A 15 3.60 8.41 0.59
N GLU A 16 2.50 8.31 -0.15
CA GLU A 16 2.31 9.07 -1.39
C GLU A 16 2.35 10.57 -1.14
N ALA A 17 1.56 11.06 -0.19
CA ALA A 17 1.57 12.47 0.17
C ALA A 17 2.97 12.97 0.58
N LYS A 18 3.75 12.13 1.29
CA LYS A 18 5.14 12.46 1.65
C LYS A 18 6.08 12.48 0.45
N ILE A 19 5.89 11.61 -0.54
CA ILE A 19 6.69 11.59 -1.77
C ILE A 19 6.38 12.85 -2.58
N ASP A 20 5.10 13.20 -2.74
CA ASP A 20 4.66 14.38 -3.49
C ASP A 20 5.15 15.67 -2.82
N ALA A 21 5.02 15.77 -1.49
CA ALA A 21 5.53 16.89 -0.72
C ALA A 21 7.05 17.01 -0.72
N GLU A 22 7.79 15.92 -0.94
CA GLU A 22 9.25 15.97 -1.10
C GLU A 22 9.64 16.37 -2.53
N HIS A 23 8.89 15.90 -3.53
CA HIS A 23 9.09 16.26 -4.94
C HIS A 23 8.76 17.72 -5.25
N SER A 24 7.82 18.33 -4.53
CA SER A 24 7.47 19.74 -4.68
C SER A 24 8.50 20.70 -4.06
N ARG A 25 9.50 20.19 -3.34
CA ARG A 25 10.52 21.03 -2.71
C ARG A 25 11.47 21.62 -3.76
N PRO A 26 11.94 22.87 -3.57
CA PRO A 26 12.94 23.48 -4.45
C PRO A 26 14.25 22.68 -4.57
N ARG A 27 14.58 21.90 -3.54
CA ARG A 27 15.69 20.95 -3.53
C ARG A 27 15.22 19.61 -2.94
N PRO A 28 14.79 18.66 -3.77
CA PRO A 28 14.31 17.37 -3.28
C PRO A 28 15.46 16.50 -2.77
N ASP A 29 15.29 15.92 -1.60
CA ASP A 29 16.22 14.89 -1.09
C ASP A 29 15.97 13.56 -1.83
N THR A 30 16.83 13.26 -2.79
CA THR A 30 16.72 12.06 -3.64
C THR A 30 16.87 10.76 -2.84
N ILE A 31 17.63 10.75 -1.74
CA ILE A 31 17.79 9.59 -0.86
C ILE A 31 16.48 9.36 -0.12
N ARG A 32 15.91 10.41 0.46
CA ARG A 32 14.62 10.36 1.16
C ARG A 32 13.49 9.93 0.23
N VAL A 33 13.41 10.48 -0.99
CA VAL A 33 12.44 10.05 -2.01
C VAL A 33 12.62 8.57 -2.35
N LYS A 34 13.85 8.09 -2.52
CA LYS A 34 14.13 6.67 -2.82
C LYS A 34 13.67 5.75 -1.68
N ILE A 35 13.92 6.14 -0.42
CA ILE A 35 13.46 5.41 0.76
C ILE A 35 11.94 5.37 0.81
N LEU A 36 11.27 6.52 0.65
CA LEU A 36 9.82 6.62 0.66
C LEU A 36 9.17 5.77 -0.44
N LYS A 37 9.71 5.81 -1.67
CA LYS A 37 9.25 4.98 -2.79
C LYS A 37 9.41 3.48 -2.50
N LYS A 38 10.51 3.07 -1.86
CA LYS A 38 10.72 1.67 -1.46
C LYS A 38 9.72 1.23 -0.39
N MET A 39 9.43 2.09 0.59
CA MET A 39 8.42 1.81 1.62
C MET A 39 7.02 1.70 1.02
N ARG A 40 6.67 2.61 0.09
CA ARG A 40 5.40 2.56 -0.66
C ARG A 40 5.25 1.26 -1.42
N LEU A 41 6.29 0.85 -2.16
CA LEU A 41 6.28 -0.38 -2.94
C LEU A 41 5.98 -1.60 -2.05
N LYS A 42 6.65 -1.70 -0.89
CA LYS A 42 6.40 -2.76 0.09
C LYS A 42 4.95 -2.77 0.58
N LEU A 43 4.38 -1.60 0.89
CA LEU A 43 2.98 -1.51 1.31
C LEU A 43 2.01 -1.92 0.20
N ARG A 44 2.27 -1.51 -1.04
CA ARG A 44 1.47 -1.93 -2.20
C ARG A 44 1.49 -3.46 -2.36
N ASP A 45 2.67 -4.08 -2.28
CA ASP A 45 2.79 -5.53 -2.39
C ASP A 45 2.09 -6.25 -1.25
N GLN A 46 2.14 -5.70 -0.03
CA GLN A 46 1.37 -6.22 1.10
C GLN A 46 -0.14 -6.13 0.84
N ILE A 47 -0.65 -4.97 0.41
CA ILE A 47 -2.06 -4.78 0.05
C ILE A 47 -2.50 -5.82 -0.99
N SER A 48 -1.75 -5.96 -2.08
CA SER A 48 -2.06 -6.92 -3.14
C SER A 48 -2.06 -8.38 -2.66
N ARG A 49 -1.16 -8.75 -1.74
CA ARG A 49 -1.18 -10.08 -1.12
C ARG A 49 -2.44 -10.28 -0.27
N TYR A 50 -2.82 -9.31 0.55
CA TYR A 50 -4.03 -9.38 1.38
C TYR A 50 -5.30 -9.44 0.52
N GLU A 51 -5.37 -8.65 -0.54
CA GLU A 51 -6.50 -8.67 -1.48
C GLU A 51 -6.63 -10.03 -2.18
N ARG A 52 -5.51 -10.62 -2.62
CA ARG A 52 -5.52 -11.96 -3.22
C ARG A 52 -6.03 -13.02 -2.26
N ILE A 53 -5.58 -12.99 -1.01
CA ILE A 53 -6.04 -13.92 0.04
C ILE A 53 -7.54 -13.73 0.27
N LEU A 54 -8.00 -12.48 0.40
CA LEU A 54 -9.41 -12.17 0.65
C LEU A 54 -10.33 -12.61 -0.49
N VAL A 55 -9.92 -12.40 -1.75
CA VAL A 55 -10.67 -12.83 -2.94
C VAL A 55 -10.66 -14.35 -3.06
N GLY A 56 -9.53 -15.00 -2.78
CA GLY A 56 -9.41 -16.46 -2.75
C GLY A 56 -10.35 -17.10 -1.73
N SER A 57 -10.39 -16.57 -0.50
CA SER A 57 -11.31 -17.03 0.55
C SER A 57 -12.78 -16.81 0.19
N ARG A 58 -13.11 -15.72 -0.52
CA ARG A 58 -14.49 -15.47 -0.97
C ARG A 58 -14.96 -16.48 -2.02
N ARG A 59 -14.08 -16.91 -2.92
CA ARG A 59 -14.39 -17.83 -4.02
C ARG A 59 -14.65 -19.27 -3.55
N GLN A 60 -14.04 -19.69 -2.44
CA GLN A 60 -14.24 -21.03 -1.89
C GLN A 60 -15.59 -21.21 -1.17
N MET A 61 -16.18 -20.13 -0.63
CA MET A 61 -17.49 -20.21 0.03
C MET A 61 -18.67 -20.34 -0.95
N SER A 62 -18.49 -19.97 -2.22
CA SER A 62 -19.55 -20.02 -3.25
C SER A 62 -19.66 -21.36 -3.98
N SER A 63 -18.81 -22.35 -3.68
CA SER A 63 -18.81 -23.67 -4.34
C SER A 63 -19.40 -24.79 -3.48
N GLN A 64 -20.08 -24.45 -2.38
CA GLN A 64 -20.58 -25.41 -1.40
C GLN A 64 -22.12 -25.35 -1.23
N SER A 65 -22.84 -24.82 -2.21
CA SER A 65 -24.32 -24.73 -2.22
C SER A 65 -24.90 -25.32 -3.49
#